data_AF-A0A821JW38-F1
#
_entry.id   AF-A0A821JW38-F1
#
_cell.length_a   1.000
_cell.length_b   1.000
_cell.length_c   1.000
_cell.angle_alpha   90.00
_cell.angle_beta   90.00
_cell.angle_gamma   90.00
#
_symmetry.space_group_name_H-M   'P 1'
#
loop_
_entity.id
_entity.type
_entity.pdbx_description
1 polymer ?
#
loop_
_entity_poly.entity_id
_entity_poly.type
_entity_poly.pdbx_seq_one_letter_code
_entity_poly.pdbx_strand_id
1 'polypeptide(L)'
;CGRIFIPYHKSIDSLTLDVKSINVIHIPPRESYTIQAKVELSSADTVYFSPVDRIQSEKSIVMSPSLLHINNYTTYLEVYNPHDHTYTLPMNTLLGRVTHIPYEMHSCLLFDTYRETLSLSPQHHIFNTIELKQTPSETSNTIDKLITHIKNVQEQQQLRLILQQHMKIFDISKITQANTHIQHTINTGDSLPISSRPYPRTIEQRRELQDEIQKMIQTTHVKIFTQKSDY
;
A
#
# COMPACT_ATOMS: atom_id res chain seq x y z
N CYS A 1 -1.49 34.60 26.85
CA CYS A 1 -2.16 33.33 27.18
C CYS A 1 -1.55 32.19 26.35
N GLY A 2 -0.57 31.48 26.90
CA GLY A 2 0.08 30.36 26.20
C GLY A 2 -0.81 29.12 26.26
N ARG A 3 -1.19 28.59 25.11
CA ARG A 3 -1.88 27.29 25.01
C ARG A 3 -0.82 26.20 24.98
N ILE A 4 -0.86 25.34 25.99
CA ILE A 4 0.00 24.17 26.12
C ILE A 4 -0.44 23.15 25.06
N PHE A 5 0.46 22.82 24.13
CA PHE A 5 0.31 21.66 23.27
C PHE A 5 0.69 20.43 24.08
N ILE A 6 -0.26 19.53 24.31
CA ILE A 6 0.03 18.21 24.88
C ILE A 6 0.26 17.28 23.68
N PRO A 7 1.49 16.77 23.45
CA PRO A 7 1.71 15.69 22.51
C PRO A 7 1.05 14.44 23.06
N TYR A 8 -0.10 14.07 22.52
CA TYR A 8 -0.85 12.90 22.98
C TYR A 8 -0.21 11.63 22.42
N HIS A 9 0.73 11.07 23.17
CA HIS A 9 1.28 9.73 22.95
C HIS A 9 0.50 8.76 23.84
N LYS A 10 -0.69 8.35 23.41
CA LYS A 10 -1.26 7.08 23.89
C LYS A 10 -1.28 6.12 22.72
N SER A 11 -0.86 4.89 22.99
CA SER A 11 -1.34 3.70 22.29
C SER A 11 -2.87 3.79 22.20
N ILE A 12 -3.36 4.29 21.08
CA ILE A 12 -4.79 4.46 20.82
C ILE A 12 -5.22 3.23 20.03
N ASP A 13 -5.89 2.33 20.71
CA ASP A 13 -6.91 1.49 20.09
C ASP A 13 -7.94 2.46 19.46
N SER A 14 -7.89 2.62 18.14
CA SER A 14 -8.85 3.31 17.26
C SER A 14 -9.62 4.51 17.87
N LEU A 15 -9.05 5.72 17.86
CA LEU A 15 -9.80 6.94 18.17
C LEU A 15 -10.87 7.14 17.09
N THR A 16 -12.13 7.01 17.50
CA THR A 16 -13.30 7.22 16.65
C THR A 16 -13.98 8.51 17.08
N LEU A 17 -14.09 9.49 16.19
CA LEU A 17 -14.70 10.80 16.48
C LEU A 17 -15.92 11.03 15.60
N ASP A 18 -16.94 11.66 16.15
CA ASP A 18 -18.15 12.00 15.42
C ASP A 18 -17.93 13.16 14.44
N VAL A 19 -18.57 13.06 13.28
CA VAL A 19 -18.64 14.11 12.26
C VAL A 19 -20.07 14.63 12.17
N LYS A 20 -20.28 15.93 12.39
CA LYS A 20 -21.61 16.55 12.49
C LYS A 20 -21.79 17.70 11.51
N SER A 21 -23.00 17.90 10.99
CA SER A 21 -23.31 19.07 10.14
C SER A 21 -23.21 20.39 10.92
N ILE A 22 -22.61 21.41 10.30
CA ILE A 22 -22.46 22.74 10.93
C ILE A 22 -23.73 23.56 10.81
N ASN A 23 -24.43 23.45 9.68
CA ASN A 23 -25.61 24.24 9.37
C ASN A 23 -26.77 23.33 8.98
N VAL A 24 -27.96 23.92 8.83
CA VAL A 24 -29.05 23.30 8.06
C VAL A 24 -28.63 23.26 6.60
N ILE A 25 -28.73 22.09 5.97
CA ILE A 25 -28.26 21.86 4.60
C ILE A 25 -29.44 21.38 3.76
N HIS A 26 -29.60 21.99 2.60
CA HIS A 26 -30.60 21.60 1.61
C HIS A 26 -29.87 20.95 0.43
N ILE A 27 -30.13 19.67 0.22
CA ILE A 27 -29.53 18.88 -0.85
C ILE A 27 -30.55 18.78 -1.99
N PRO A 28 -30.28 19.37 -3.16
CA PRO A 28 -31.21 19.34 -4.29
C PRO A 28 -31.52 17.91 -4.76
N PRO A 29 -32.63 17.69 -5.46
CA PRO A 29 -32.97 16.37 -5.98
C PRO A 29 -31.99 15.93 -7.07
N ARG A 30 -31.61 14.65 -7.06
CA ARG A 30 -30.72 14.01 -8.05
C ARG A 30 -29.35 14.69 -8.23
N GLU A 31 -28.84 15.35 -7.19
CA GLU A 31 -27.57 16.07 -7.24
C GLU A 31 -26.64 15.67 -6.10
N SER A 32 -25.33 15.78 -6.37
CA SER A 32 -24.27 15.75 -5.36
C SER A 32 -24.09 17.12 -4.75
N TYR A 33 -23.87 17.17 -3.44
CA TYR A 33 -23.65 18.41 -2.70
C TYR A 33 -22.50 18.25 -1.71
N THR A 34 -21.61 19.25 -1.66
CA THR A 34 -20.49 19.27 -0.72
C THR A 34 -20.91 19.91 0.60
N ILE A 35 -20.82 19.16 1.68
CA ILE A 35 -21.18 19.56 3.03
C ILE A 35 -19.92 19.91 3.82
N GLN A 36 -19.91 21.08 4.44
CA GLN A 36 -18.94 21.39 5.49
C GLN A 36 -19.42 20.79 6.82
N ALA A 37 -18.57 19.97 7.43
CA ALA A 37 -18.86 19.27 8.67
C ALA A 37 -17.82 19.58 9.75
N LYS A 38 -18.26 19.51 11.01
CA LYS A 38 -17.44 19.71 12.20
C LYS A 38 -16.95 18.37 12.74
N VAL A 39 -15.69 18.35 13.17
CA VAL A 39 -15.05 17.21 13.82
C VAL A 39 -14.34 17.69 15.08
N GLU A 40 -14.30 16.86 16.12
CA GLU A 40 -13.60 17.16 17.39
C GLU A 40 -12.07 16.98 17.30
N LEU A 41 -11.52 16.98 16.08
CA LEU A 41 -10.09 16.87 15.80
C LEU A 41 -9.59 18.19 15.19
N SER A 42 -8.52 18.77 15.73
CA SER A 42 -8.04 20.08 15.27
C SER A 42 -7.53 20.05 13.83
N SER A 43 -6.76 19.02 13.48
CA SER A 43 -6.12 18.86 12.18
C SER A 43 -5.67 17.42 11.98
N ALA A 44 -5.83 16.88 10.77
CA ALA A 44 -5.25 15.59 10.37
C ALA A 44 -5.17 15.50 8.84
N ASP A 45 -4.07 14.93 8.33
CA ASP A 45 -3.82 14.86 6.89
C ASP A 45 -4.74 13.85 6.19
N THR A 46 -4.85 12.65 6.77
CA THR A 46 -5.67 11.55 6.23
C THR A 46 -6.37 10.83 7.36
N VAL A 47 -7.70 10.86 7.38
CA VAL A 47 -8.54 10.05 8.27
C VAL A 47 -9.57 9.26 7.47
N TYR A 48 -9.96 8.08 7.95
CA TYR A 48 -11.02 7.33 7.31
C TYR A 48 -12.37 7.75 7.86
N PHE A 49 -13.30 8.09 6.97
CA PHE A 49 -14.67 8.41 7.30
C PHE A 49 -15.59 7.25 6.98
N SER A 50 -16.43 6.89 7.95
CA SER A 50 -17.53 5.95 7.79
C SER A 50 -18.86 6.68 8.03
N PRO A 51 -19.79 6.70 7.06
CA PRO A 51 -21.14 7.21 7.25
C PRO A 51 -21.90 6.45 8.35
N VAL A 52 -22.87 7.09 9.00
CA VAL A 52 -23.78 6.39 9.93
C VAL A 52 -24.91 5.70 9.16
N ASP A 53 -25.09 4.40 9.39
CA ASP A 53 -26.10 3.57 8.72
C ASP A 53 -27.51 4.16 8.81
N ARG A 54 -27.89 4.77 9.93
CA ARG A 54 -29.23 5.38 10.11
C ARG A 54 -29.52 6.47 9.07
N ILE A 55 -28.52 7.20 8.60
CA ILE A 55 -28.73 8.20 7.56
C ILE A 55 -28.92 7.54 6.19
N GLN A 56 -28.21 6.45 5.93
CA GLN A 56 -28.32 5.74 4.66
C GLN A 56 -29.62 4.93 4.58
N SER A 57 -30.06 4.31 5.68
CA SER A 57 -31.21 3.40 5.70
C SER A 57 -32.55 4.09 5.93
N GLU A 58 -32.63 5.12 6.78
CA GLU A 58 -33.88 5.83 7.08
C GLU A 58 -34.06 7.12 6.27
N LYS A 59 -32.95 7.76 5.87
CA LYS A 59 -32.97 9.14 5.33
C LYS A 59 -32.62 9.24 3.86
N SER A 60 -32.36 8.11 3.21
CA SER A 60 -32.25 7.96 1.75
C SER A 60 -31.22 8.85 1.04
N ILE A 61 -30.33 9.51 1.77
CA ILE A 61 -29.18 10.20 1.16
C ILE A 61 -27.98 9.26 1.16
N VAL A 62 -27.19 9.33 0.11
CA VAL A 62 -26.04 8.46 -0.08
C VAL A 62 -24.78 9.22 0.27
N MET A 63 -23.97 8.63 1.15
CA MET A 63 -22.63 9.08 1.49
C MET A 63 -21.71 7.89 1.35
N SER A 64 -20.57 8.06 0.69
CA SER A 64 -19.57 7.00 0.57
C SER A 64 -18.56 7.09 1.72
N PRO A 65 -18.08 5.95 2.22
CA PRO A 65 -16.85 5.93 3.00
C PRO A 65 -15.71 6.56 2.18
N SER A 66 -14.91 7.40 2.81
CA SER A 66 -13.91 8.22 2.12
C SER A 66 -12.75 8.57 3.03
N LEU A 67 -11.62 8.92 2.42
CA LEU A 67 -10.50 9.52 3.13
C LEU A 67 -10.69 11.04 3.18
N LEU A 68 -10.60 11.61 4.36
CA LEU A 68 -10.82 13.03 4.59
C LEU A 68 -9.57 13.72 5.11
N HIS A 69 -9.47 15.00 4.76
CA HIS A 69 -8.53 15.93 5.35
C HIS A 69 -9.26 16.82 6.34
N ILE A 70 -8.75 16.90 7.57
CA ILE A 70 -9.33 17.75 8.63
C ILE A 70 -8.43 18.96 8.83
N ASN A 71 -9.03 20.15 8.76
CA ASN A 71 -8.35 21.41 9.03
C ASN A 71 -9.26 22.30 9.89
N ASN A 72 -8.69 22.87 10.96
CA ASN A 72 -9.38 23.75 11.89
C ASN A 72 -10.73 23.20 12.39
N TYR A 73 -10.76 21.93 12.81
CA TYR A 73 -11.99 21.26 13.28
C TYR A 73 -13.09 21.09 12.21
N THR A 74 -12.74 21.26 10.93
CA THR A 74 -13.68 21.15 9.81
C THR A 74 -13.19 20.20 8.73
N THR A 75 -14.13 19.59 8.02
CA THR A 75 -13.90 18.75 6.84
C THR A 75 -15.02 18.98 5.83
N TYR A 76 -14.79 18.54 4.59
CA TYR A 76 -15.79 18.53 3.53
C TYR A 76 -16.18 17.09 3.19
N LEU A 77 -17.46 16.87 2.95
CA LEU A 77 -18.06 15.58 2.63
C LEU A 77 -18.89 15.71 1.36
N GLU A 78 -18.84 14.72 0.48
CA GLU A 78 -19.78 14.64 -0.64
C GLU A 78 -20.99 13.79 -0.26
N VAL A 79 -22.17 14.32 -0.55
CA VAL A 79 -23.44 13.64 -0.31
C VAL A 79 -24.27 13.70 -1.57
N TYR A 80 -24.87 12.58 -1.96
CA TYR A 80 -25.77 12.49 -3.08
C TYR A 80 -27.20 12.29 -2.62
N ASN A 81 -28.13 13.06 -3.19
CA ASN A 81 -29.56 12.86 -2.98
C ASN A 81 -30.17 12.11 -4.18
N PRO A 82 -30.51 10.81 -4.04
CA PRO A 82 -31.12 10.03 -5.11
C PRO A 82 -32.59 10.39 -5.38
N HIS A 83 -33.21 11.23 -4.55
CA HIS A 83 -34.65 11.49 -4.61
C HIS A 83 -35.04 12.63 -5.55
N ASP A 84 -36.31 12.65 -5.91
CA ASP A 84 -36.94 13.68 -6.75
C ASP A 84 -37.35 14.94 -5.98
N HIS A 85 -37.07 15.00 -4.67
CA HIS A 85 -37.34 16.16 -3.83
C HIS A 85 -36.09 16.60 -3.07
N THR A 86 -36.07 17.88 -2.67
CA THR A 86 -34.97 18.43 -1.85
C THR A 86 -34.96 17.76 -0.48
N TYR A 87 -33.80 17.25 -0.07
CA TYR A 87 -33.61 16.68 1.25
C TYR A 87 -32.99 17.72 2.20
N THR A 88 -33.54 17.87 3.41
CA THR A 88 -33.01 18.82 4.39
C THR A 88 -32.37 18.09 5.56
N LEU A 89 -31.07 18.32 5.77
CA LEU A 89 -30.34 17.88 6.94
C LEU A 89 -30.39 18.96 8.02
N PRO A 90 -30.92 18.67 9.22
CA PRO A 90 -30.85 19.59 10.36
C PRO A 90 -29.40 19.89 10.76
N MET A 91 -29.21 21.02 11.43
CA MET A 91 -27.94 21.36 12.10
C MET A 91 -27.58 20.31 13.15
N ASN A 92 -26.28 20.06 13.36
CA ASN A 92 -25.74 19.07 14.30
C ASN A 92 -26.19 17.63 14.04
N THR A 93 -26.60 17.32 12.80
CA THR A 93 -26.88 15.94 12.41
C THR A 93 -25.59 15.14 12.37
N LEU A 94 -25.56 13.98 13.02
CA LEU A 94 -24.44 13.05 13.02
C LEU A 94 -24.31 12.37 11.64
N LEU A 95 -23.36 12.80 10.82
CA LEU A 95 -23.17 12.33 9.44
C LEU A 95 -22.41 11.01 9.37
N GLY A 96 -21.43 10.83 10.24
CA GLY A 96 -20.54 9.68 10.26
C GLY A 96 -19.52 9.78 11.38
N ARG A 97 -18.52 8.92 11.30
CA ARG A 97 -17.41 8.87 12.24
C ARG A 97 -16.09 8.85 11.48
N VAL A 98 -15.09 9.53 12.01
CA VAL A 98 -13.71 9.42 11.53
C VAL A 98 -12.92 8.51 12.46
N THR A 99 -12.16 7.61 11.86
CA THR A 99 -11.18 6.78 12.55
C THR A 99 -9.78 7.18 12.12
N HIS A 100 -8.90 7.37 13.09
CA HIS A 100 -7.48 7.54 12.81
C HIS A 100 -6.93 6.18 12.34
N ILE A 101 -6.48 6.11 11.08
CA ILE A 101 -5.76 4.94 10.59
C ILE A 101 -4.31 5.11 11.06
N PRO A 102 -3.80 4.29 11.99
CA PRO A 102 -2.37 4.30 12.29
C PRO A 102 -1.62 3.91 11.00
N TYR A 103 -0.49 4.57 10.74
CA TYR A 103 0.36 4.42 9.54
C TYR A 103 0.79 2.96 9.22
N GLU A 104 0.48 2.00 10.08
CA GLU A 104 0.76 0.58 9.93
C GLU A 104 -0.41 -0.23 9.33
N MET A 105 -1.61 0.35 9.16
CA MET A 105 -2.70 -0.29 8.42
C MET A 105 -2.69 0.13 6.96
N HIS A 106 -2.19 -0.74 6.10
CA HIS A 106 -2.46 -0.69 4.66
C HIS A 106 -3.98 -0.93 4.46
N SER A 107 -4.76 0.14 4.30
CA SER A 107 -6.17 0.04 3.95
C SER A 107 -6.28 -0.39 2.48
N CYS A 108 -6.43 -1.68 2.24
CA CYS A 108 -6.98 -2.15 0.96
C CYS A 108 -8.48 -1.78 0.97
N LEU A 109 -8.85 -0.68 0.32
CA LEU A 109 -10.24 -0.42 -0.06
C LEU A 109 -10.61 -1.49 -1.10
N LEU A 110 -11.04 -2.66 -0.63
CA LEU A 110 -11.62 -3.68 -1.48
C LEU A 110 -13.04 -3.22 -1.83
N PHE A 111 -13.23 -2.80 -3.07
CA PHE A 111 -14.56 -2.63 -3.63
C PHE A 111 -15.13 -4.04 -3.85
N ASP A 112 -15.84 -4.57 -2.86
CA ASP A 112 -16.60 -5.81 -3.03
C ASP A 112 -17.78 -5.55 -3.98
N THR A 113 -17.60 -5.94 -5.24
CA THR A 113 -18.64 -5.88 -6.28
C THR A 113 -19.60 -7.06 -6.26
N TYR A 114 -19.66 -7.86 -5.19
CA TYR A 114 -20.55 -9.01 -5.12
C TYR A 114 -21.76 -8.74 -4.22
N ARG A 115 -22.88 -8.39 -4.87
CA ARG A 115 -24.21 -8.64 -4.34
C ARG A 115 -24.40 -10.15 -4.23
N GLU A 116 -24.48 -10.68 -3.02
CA GLU A 116 -25.41 -11.77 -2.72
C GLU A 116 -25.76 -11.77 -1.23
N THR A 117 -27.07 -11.79 -1.01
CA THR A 117 -27.76 -11.68 0.27
C THR A 117 -27.54 -12.92 1.12
N LEU A 118 -26.84 -12.80 2.25
CA LEU A 118 -27.05 -13.70 3.39
C LEU A 118 -26.86 -12.91 4.69
N SER A 119 -27.96 -12.76 5.43
CA SER A 119 -27.96 -12.34 6.83
C SER A 119 -27.03 -13.23 7.65
N LEU A 120 -26.23 -12.66 8.56
CA LEU A 120 -25.88 -13.22 9.87
C LEU A 120 -25.05 -12.22 10.70
N SER A 121 -25.14 -12.41 12.01
CA SER A 121 -24.74 -11.60 13.17
C SER A 121 -23.28 -11.09 13.26
N PRO A 122 -23.01 -10.08 14.10
CA PRO A 122 -21.71 -9.42 14.19
C PRO A 122 -20.77 -10.14 15.17
N GLN A 123 -20.02 -11.15 14.73
CA GLN A 123 -18.83 -11.64 15.46
C GLN A 123 -17.74 -12.12 14.50
N HIS A 124 -16.54 -11.56 14.69
CA HIS A 124 -15.23 -11.89 14.15
C HIS A 124 -15.08 -13.20 13.36
N HIS A 125 -15.19 -13.17 12.03
CA HIS A 125 -14.51 -14.16 11.17
C HIS A 125 -14.13 -13.53 9.82
N ILE A 126 -12.99 -12.84 9.77
CA ILE A 126 -12.26 -12.64 8.51
C ILE A 126 -11.40 -13.89 8.30
N PHE A 127 -12.04 -14.98 7.90
CA PHE A 127 -11.36 -16.12 7.27
C PHE A 127 -12.33 -16.68 6.24
N ASN A 128 -12.57 -15.92 5.17
CA ASN A 128 -13.15 -16.51 3.98
C ASN A 128 -12.09 -17.43 3.36
N THR A 129 -12.45 -18.70 3.28
CA THR A 129 -11.74 -19.85 2.73
C THR A 129 -10.86 -19.47 1.53
N ILE A 130 -9.56 -19.29 1.77
CA ILE A 130 -8.56 -19.23 0.71
C ILE A 130 -8.31 -20.68 0.30
N GLU A 131 -8.79 -21.08 -0.89
CA GLU A 131 -8.41 -22.36 -1.47
C GLU A 131 -6.88 -22.40 -1.65
N LEU A 132 -6.20 -23.15 -0.76
CA LEU A 132 -4.79 -23.46 -0.90
C LEU A 132 -4.59 -24.28 -2.18
N LYS A 133 -4.15 -23.63 -3.26
CA LYS A 133 -3.54 -24.34 -4.38
C LYS A 133 -2.27 -25.03 -3.87
N GLN A 134 -2.19 -26.33 -4.10
CA GLN A 134 -1.07 -27.16 -3.67
C GLN A 134 0.26 -26.54 -4.12
N THR A 135 1.11 -26.19 -3.16
CA THR A 135 2.43 -25.61 -3.40
C THR A 135 3.41 -26.69 -3.87
N PRO A 136 4.29 -26.42 -4.84
CA PRO A 136 5.45 -27.25 -5.12
C PRO A 136 6.30 -27.43 -3.86
N SER A 137 6.64 -28.68 -3.53
CA SER A 137 7.34 -29.10 -2.30
C SER A 137 8.58 -28.24 -1.95
N GLU A 138 9.32 -27.79 -2.96
CA GLU A 138 10.55 -27.01 -2.79
C GLU A 138 10.30 -25.57 -2.29
N THR A 139 9.22 -24.94 -2.75
CA THR A 139 8.85 -23.58 -2.30
C THR A 139 8.32 -23.58 -0.87
N SER A 140 7.58 -24.62 -0.44
CA SER A 140 7.12 -24.75 0.94
C SER A 140 8.28 -24.81 1.91
N ASN A 141 9.33 -25.59 1.61
CA ASN A 141 10.51 -25.69 2.46
C ASN A 141 11.25 -24.35 2.61
N THR A 142 11.28 -23.55 1.55
CA THR A 142 11.88 -22.20 1.59
C THR A 142 11.02 -21.24 2.43
N ILE A 143 9.70 -21.28 2.25
CA ILE A 143 8.76 -20.50 3.07
C ILE A 143 8.89 -20.89 4.55
N ASP A 144 8.95 -22.18 4.86
CA ASP A 144 9.12 -22.67 6.23
C ASP A 144 10.44 -22.15 6.84
N LYS A 145 11.55 -22.17 6.09
CA LYS A 145 12.83 -21.58 6.50
C LYS A 145 12.72 -20.08 6.81
N LEU A 146 12.05 -19.31 5.96
CA LEU A 146 11.88 -17.86 6.15
C LEU A 146 11.09 -17.53 7.43
N ILE A 147 10.15 -18.38 7.80
CA ILE A 147 9.25 -18.12 8.94
C ILE A 147 9.80 -18.69 10.25
N THR A 148 10.80 -19.60 10.21
CA THR A 148 11.39 -20.22 11.42
C THR A 148 11.93 -19.23 12.46
N HIS A 149 12.24 -17.99 12.06
CA HIS A 149 12.80 -16.97 12.95
C HIS A 149 11.73 -16.17 13.71
N ILE A 150 10.45 -16.36 13.42
CA ILE A 150 9.35 -15.63 14.06
C ILE A 150 8.89 -16.39 15.31
N LYS A 151 8.91 -15.71 16.46
CA LYS A 151 8.55 -16.29 17.77
C LYS A 151 7.03 -16.31 18.00
N ASN A 152 6.29 -15.39 17.40
CA ASN A 152 4.84 -15.30 17.54
C ASN A 152 4.14 -16.21 16.53
N VAL A 153 3.38 -17.18 17.03
CA VAL A 153 2.68 -18.20 16.23
C VAL A 153 1.62 -17.59 15.32
N GLN A 154 0.94 -16.52 15.77
CA GLN A 154 -0.09 -15.86 14.96
C GLN A 154 0.51 -15.11 13.78
N GLU A 155 1.59 -14.36 14.00
CA GLU A 155 2.33 -13.66 12.94
C GLU A 155 2.95 -14.65 11.96
N GLN A 156 3.49 -15.76 12.46
CA GLN A 156 4.02 -16.85 11.64
C GLN A 156 2.95 -17.44 10.71
N GLN A 157 1.73 -17.65 11.19
CA GLN A 157 0.62 -18.13 10.37
C GLN A 157 0.15 -17.10 9.35
N GLN A 158 0.02 -15.83 9.75
CA GLN A 158 -0.36 -14.74 8.84
C GLN A 158 0.69 -14.56 7.73
N LEU A 159 1.96 -14.53 8.08
CA LEU A 159 3.04 -14.41 7.11
C LEU A 159 3.09 -15.63 6.17
N ARG A 160 2.84 -16.84 6.69
CA ARG A 160 2.75 -18.05 5.87
C ARG A 160 1.69 -17.92 4.78
N LEU A 161 0.51 -17.42 5.13
CA LEU A 161 -0.58 -17.21 4.17
C LEU A 161 -0.19 -16.20 3.09
N ILE A 162 0.44 -15.09 3.46
CA ILE A 162 0.90 -14.07 2.52
C ILE A 162 1.96 -14.62 1.57
N LEU A 163 2.95 -15.36 2.11
CA LEU A 163 4.02 -15.95 1.31
C LEU A 163 3.50 -17.03 0.34
N GLN A 164 2.50 -17.81 0.76
CA GLN A 164 1.82 -18.77 -0.11
C GLN A 164 0.99 -18.08 -1.20
N GLN A 165 0.30 -16.97 -0.87
CA GLN A 165 -0.46 -16.19 -1.84
C GLN A 165 0.45 -15.61 -2.94
N HIS A 166 1.66 -15.17 -2.58
CA HIS A 166 2.63 -14.57 -3.50
C HIS A 166 3.75 -15.53 -3.94
N MET A 167 3.53 -16.84 -3.87
CA MET A 167 4.54 -17.88 -4.12
C MET A 167 5.31 -17.72 -5.44
N LYS A 168 4.67 -17.17 -6.49
CA LYS A 168 5.31 -16.92 -7.80
C LYS A 168 6.55 -16.02 -7.71
N ILE A 169 6.59 -15.09 -6.75
CA ILE A 169 7.72 -14.16 -6.56
C ILE A 169 8.90 -14.87 -5.90
N PHE A 170 8.61 -15.87 -5.07
CA PHE A 170 9.59 -16.64 -4.29
C PHE A 170 9.92 -17.99 -4.95
N ASP A 171 9.48 -18.19 -6.19
CA ASP A 171 9.76 -19.40 -6.95
C ASP A 171 11.22 -19.41 -7.42
N ILE A 172 12.09 -19.98 -6.58
CA ILE A 172 13.52 -20.16 -6.86
C ILE A 172 13.79 -21.26 -7.89
N SER A 173 12.78 -22.03 -8.32
CA SER A 173 12.96 -23.05 -9.36
C SER A 173 13.26 -22.42 -10.72
N LYS A 174 12.85 -21.15 -10.92
CA LYS A 174 13.12 -20.38 -12.12
C LYS A 174 14.11 -19.28 -11.79
N ILE A 175 15.25 -19.29 -12.47
CA ILE A 175 16.20 -18.17 -12.44
C ILE A 175 15.49 -16.96 -13.04
N THR A 176 15.02 -16.05 -12.19
CA THR A 176 14.46 -14.78 -12.64
C THR A 176 15.63 -13.89 -13.03
N GLN A 177 16.02 -13.92 -14.30
CA GLN A 177 16.93 -12.91 -14.84
C GLN A 177 16.20 -11.58 -14.78
N ALA A 178 16.61 -10.71 -13.84
CA ALA A 178 16.16 -9.33 -13.81
C ALA A 178 16.63 -8.67 -15.11
N ASN A 179 15.76 -8.64 -16.11
CA ASN A 179 15.99 -7.95 -17.36
C ASN A 179 15.82 -6.45 -17.10
N THR A 180 16.76 -5.87 -16.34
CA THR A 180 16.84 -4.42 -16.19
C THR A 180 17.35 -3.88 -17.50
N HIS A 181 16.43 -3.53 -18.41
CA HIS A 181 16.74 -2.77 -19.62
C HIS A 181 17.07 -1.31 -19.23
N ILE A 182 18.06 -1.14 -18.34
CA ILE A 182 18.62 0.16 -18.01
C ILE A 182 19.70 0.38 -19.04
N GLN A 183 19.38 1.15 -20.08
CA GLN A 183 20.38 1.62 -21.02
C GLN A 183 21.25 2.65 -20.29
N HIS A 184 22.39 2.22 -19.78
CA HIS A 184 23.37 3.10 -19.17
C HIS A 184 23.87 4.10 -20.24
N THR A 185 23.33 5.31 -20.20
CA THR A 185 23.73 6.39 -21.10
C THR A 185 24.79 7.21 -20.37
N ILE A 186 26.03 7.16 -20.84
CA ILE A 186 27.10 8.03 -20.35
C ILE A 186 26.91 9.38 -21.03
N ASN A 187 26.47 10.39 -20.28
CA ASN A 187 26.34 11.75 -20.80
C ASN A 187 27.73 12.37 -21.01
N THR A 188 28.23 12.36 -22.24
CA THR A 188 29.53 12.97 -22.61
C THR A 188 29.43 14.47 -22.91
N GLY A 189 28.27 15.10 -22.69
CA GLY A 189 28.03 16.50 -23.01
C GLY A 189 28.26 16.76 -24.52
N ASP A 190 28.92 17.87 -24.85
CA ASP A 190 29.26 18.24 -26.24
C ASP A 190 30.51 17.54 -26.78
N SER A 191 31.14 16.65 -26.00
CA SER A 191 32.35 15.95 -26.41
C SER A 191 32.04 14.67 -27.17
N LEU A 192 32.69 14.52 -28.34
CA LEU A 192 32.63 13.30 -29.14
C LEU A 192 33.21 12.13 -28.34
N PRO A 193 32.67 10.90 -28.50
CA PRO A 193 33.27 9.71 -27.91
C PRO A 193 34.75 9.63 -28.26
N ILE A 194 35.60 9.43 -27.25
CA ILE A 194 37.04 9.34 -27.46
C ILE A 194 37.33 8.12 -28.33
N SER A 195 37.66 8.34 -29.60
CA SER A 195 38.05 7.30 -30.57
C SER A 195 39.56 7.06 -30.55
N SER A 196 40.18 7.11 -29.38
CA SER A 196 41.61 6.78 -29.26
C SER A 196 41.76 5.26 -29.26
N ARG A 197 42.70 4.77 -30.08
CA ARG A 197 43.12 3.37 -29.97
C ARG A 197 43.71 3.18 -28.57
N PRO A 198 43.43 2.06 -27.89
CA PRO A 198 44.10 1.74 -26.64
C PRO A 198 45.61 1.92 -26.81
N TYR A 199 46.24 2.62 -25.87
CA TYR A 199 47.68 2.86 -25.95
C TYR A 199 48.42 1.53 -26.12
N PRO A 200 49.41 1.45 -27.04
CA PRO A 200 50.25 0.27 -27.16
C PRO A 200 50.90 -0.01 -25.81
N ARG A 201 50.51 -1.11 -25.18
CA ARG A 201 51.11 -1.55 -23.91
C ARG A 201 52.36 -2.37 -24.16
N THR A 202 53.37 -2.15 -23.33
CA THR A 202 54.59 -2.98 -23.30
C THR A 202 54.25 -4.40 -22.84
N ILE A 203 55.18 -5.33 -23.07
CA ILE A 203 55.00 -6.74 -22.68
C ILE A 203 54.82 -6.87 -21.16
N GLU A 204 55.54 -6.07 -20.39
CA GLU A 204 55.48 -6.05 -18.91
C GLU A 204 54.10 -5.61 -18.42
N GLN A 205 53.57 -4.50 -18.94
CA GLN A 205 52.23 -4.01 -18.59
C GLN A 205 51.11 -4.98 -18.97
N ARG A 206 51.32 -5.80 -20.01
CA ARG A 206 50.37 -6.87 -20.37
C ARG A 206 50.42 -8.03 -19.38
N ARG A 207 51.61 -8.39 -18.86
CA ARG A 207 51.76 -9.43 -17.85
C ARG A 207 51.13 -9.02 -16.53
N GLU A 208 51.42 -7.81 -16.04
CA GLU A 208 50.83 -7.29 -14.80
C GLU A 208 49.29 -7.29 -14.86
N LEU A 209 48.72 -6.88 -16.00
CA LEU A 209 47.28 -6.93 -16.20
C LEU A 209 46.74 -8.36 -16.23
N GLN A 210 47.45 -9.30 -16.85
CA GLN A 210 47.06 -10.71 -16.84
C GLN A 210 47.09 -11.29 -15.43
N ASP A 211 48.08 -10.94 -14.62
CA ASP A 211 48.21 -11.38 -13.24
C ASP A 211 47.05 -10.85 -12.38
N GLU A 212 46.68 -9.57 -12.54
CA GLU A 212 45.54 -8.99 -11.81
C GLU A 212 44.20 -9.61 -12.26
N ILE A 213 44.03 -9.92 -13.55
CA ILE A 213 42.86 -10.66 -14.04
C ILE A 213 42.80 -12.07 -13.43
N GLN A 214 43.92 -12.78 -13.39
CA GLN A 214 44.01 -14.13 -12.81
C GLN A 214 43.62 -14.10 -11.32
N LYS A 215 44.11 -13.09 -10.59
CA LYS A 215 43.76 -12.84 -9.19
C LYS A 215 42.27 -12.54 -9.02
N MET A 216 41.64 -11.77 -9.91
CA MET A 216 40.20 -11.50 -9.86
C MET A 216 39.34 -12.75 -10.14
N ILE A 217 39.79 -13.63 -11.04
CA ILE A 217 39.15 -14.93 -11.31
C ILE A 217 39.24 -15.82 -10.06
N GLN A 218 40.41 -15.90 -9.44
CA GLN A 218 40.63 -16.70 -8.23
C GLN A 218 39.85 -16.20 -7.01
N THR A 219 39.70 -14.88 -6.88
CA THR A 219 38.96 -14.24 -5.77
C THR A 219 37.44 -14.20 -5.98
N THR A 220 36.89 -14.94 -6.94
CA THR A 220 35.45 -15.13 -7.23
C THR A 220 34.67 -13.91 -7.74
N HIS A 221 35.32 -12.79 -8.03
CA HIS A 221 34.64 -11.56 -8.50
C HIS A 221 34.31 -11.60 -10.00
N VAL A 222 34.89 -12.53 -10.77
CA VAL A 222 34.63 -12.70 -12.21
C VAL A 222 34.48 -14.20 -12.53
N LYS A 223 33.33 -14.59 -13.10
CA LYS A 223 33.09 -15.93 -13.66
C LYS A 223 33.22 -15.87 -15.19
N ILE A 224 34.14 -16.63 -15.76
CA ILE A 224 34.26 -16.76 -17.22
C ILE A 224 33.22 -17.79 -17.70
N PHE A 225 32.25 -17.34 -18.49
CA PHE A 225 31.35 -18.23 -19.22
C PHE A 225 32.01 -18.65 -20.53
N THR A 226 32.55 -19.86 -20.58
CA THR A 226 32.94 -20.47 -21.86
C THR A 226 31.66 -20.82 -22.62
N GLN A 227 31.32 -20.03 -23.64
CA GLN A 227 30.35 -20.48 -24.63
C GLN A 227 30.95 -21.71 -25.33
N LYS A 228 30.33 -22.88 -25.13
CA LYS A 228 30.56 -24.02 -26.01
C LYS A 228 30.13 -23.59 -27.41
N SER A 229 31.08 -23.48 -28.32
CA SER A 229 30.82 -23.46 -29.75
C SER A 229 30.41 -24.87 -30.16
N ASP A 230 29.12 -25.13 -30.24
CA ASP A 230 28.59 -26.29 -30.93
C ASP A 230 28.79 -26.05 -32.44
N TYR A 231 29.75 -26.78 -33.02
CA TYR A 231 29.85 -27.06 -34.44
C TYR A 231 29.70 -28.57 -34.63
#